data_AF-A0A1V1TJZ7-F1
#
_entry.id   AF-A0A1V1TJZ7-F1
#
_cell.length_a   1.000
_cell.length_b   1.000
_cell.length_c   1.000
_cell.angle_alpha   90.00
_cell.angle_beta   90.00
_cell.angle_gamma   90.00
#
_symmetry.space_group_name_H-M   'P 1'
#
loop_
_entity.id
_entity.type
_entity.pdbx_description
1 polymer ?
#
loop_
_entity_poly.entity_id
_entity_poly.type
_entity_poly.pdbx_seq_one_letter_code
_entity_poly.pdbx_strand_id
1 'polypeptide(L)'
;MVMAVREPVVFPPEDIVVRDAFDPPFTRDSYLPRDVPIDRNRGVDHDDEQDDEGTASVELAAIMTATSTPVTPGPSSPPLEPPKSADFIPPTRPSSTPFPNAQQGPSEIRCLTCQPACLDSDVRLLQDPVATTTIDEQPVLTLTQLPAEIHECILDHIFGYRVSTSSPSSLSIPSVNARSWSTALRHSRRKELSNLALVSPLWRDLIQERLYRHIKLKATVSAANEVMSFFVQNTHLSTYVKHVEIWFPVFQPKFPHSIPEEGSLALPTVSPEGIASATYGLPTDNATMEEVFKLVGQTFPEARVMTLEGGERKKAPRVRYNVPGSGLATVDGDLPQIPTIRTLIVKGQWNIIRQPKDWETISKALPSLEEWHGTYAKPKSKSYLSMANTLDKLDHKITKLNLCLECDYRREITCPPYYLKVCEQIHWCENLARAASHLEHLSYTGRVCHSFFDILARCTNPRTTRLKTIDITVKNCCRQNAQWNESGSGITDMHFIGAFEQLVLSGIRALERLKTVDLLRIRYVDLDSPVPPLNPYFLVRDGWCSGVWSEQILEEIHRVRPNIRFKEIVDSFGEVGYNKEGRLIISPDFPKSRVLSLKLANYAMLAGGITIL
;
A
#
# COMPACT_ATOMS: atom_id res chain seq x y z
N MET A 1 25.00 30.36 43.23
CA MET A 1 26.23 29.68 43.70
C MET A 1 27.00 29.27 42.46
N VAL A 2 28.23 29.77 42.36
CA VAL A 2 29.13 29.91 41.19
C VAL A 2 29.15 28.71 40.22
N MET A 3 28.83 28.96 38.94
CA MET A 3 29.22 28.07 37.83
C MET A 3 30.57 28.51 37.29
N ALA A 4 31.56 27.61 37.33
CA ALA A 4 32.88 27.83 36.79
C ALA A 4 32.89 27.57 35.27
N VAL A 5 33.29 28.60 34.54
CA VAL A 5 33.66 28.58 33.13
C VAL A 5 34.98 27.81 32.99
N ARG A 6 35.05 26.85 32.06
CA ARG A 6 36.32 26.29 31.57
C ARG A 6 36.42 26.51 30.06
N GLU A 7 37.45 27.25 29.69
CA GLU A 7 37.92 27.52 28.33
C GLU A 7 38.51 26.27 27.65
N PRO A 8 38.60 26.26 26.31
CA PRO A 8 39.00 25.10 25.51
C PRO A 8 40.53 24.96 25.42
N VAL A 9 41.00 23.71 25.42
CA VAL A 9 42.41 23.35 25.20
C VAL A 9 42.68 23.24 23.69
N VAL A 10 43.65 24.02 23.22
CA VAL A 10 44.25 23.99 21.87
C VAL A 10 45.71 23.60 22.04
N PHE A 11 46.26 22.67 21.23
CA PHE A 11 47.70 22.50 20.88
C PHE A 11 47.84 21.44 19.74
N PRO A 12 48.95 21.38 18.98
CA PRO A 12 49.20 22.05 17.68
C PRO A 12 49.42 21.04 16.51
N PRO A 13 49.68 21.51 15.27
CA PRO A 13 50.04 20.64 14.13
C PRO A 13 51.58 20.51 13.97
N GLU A 14 52.08 19.37 13.47
CA GLU A 14 53.27 19.26 12.59
C GLU A 14 53.60 17.80 12.17
N ASP A 15 53.62 17.59 10.85
CA ASP A 15 54.60 16.94 9.95
C ASP A 15 55.18 15.51 10.13
N ILE A 16 54.78 14.67 9.16
CA ILE A 16 55.56 13.86 8.18
C ILE A 16 56.86 13.16 8.62
N VAL A 17 56.88 11.81 8.50
CA VAL A 17 58.04 11.05 7.97
C VAL A 17 57.59 9.85 7.11
N VAL A 18 58.07 9.85 5.86
CA VAL A 18 58.04 8.82 4.83
C VAL A 18 58.99 7.66 5.18
N ARG A 19 58.61 6.41 4.88
CA ARG A 19 59.59 5.35 4.56
C ARG A 19 59.04 4.32 3.57
N ASP A 20 59.71 4.30 2.42
CA ASP A 20 59.62 3.31 1.34
C ASP A 20 60.14 1.92 1.73
N ALA A 21 59.57 0.89 1.11
CA ALA A 21 60.30 -0.31 0.67
C ALA A 21 59.54 -1.03 -0.47
N PHE A 22 60.00 -0.81 -1.70
CA PHE A 22 59.96 -1.70 -2.88
C PHE A 22 60.64 -3.06 -2.53
N ASP A 23 60.46 -4.26 -3.12
CA ASP A 23 59.86 -4.77 -4.38
C ASP A 23 59.80 -6.35 -4.32
N PRO A 24 59.40 -7.13 -5.37
CA PRO A 24 58.74 -8.45 -5.33
C PRO A 24 59.61 -9.57 -5.98
N PRO A 25 59.16 -10.43 -6.95
CA PRO A 25 58.03 -11.40 -7.05
C PRO A 25 58.54 -12.86 -7.32
N PHE A 26 57.68 -13.90 -7.19
CA PHE A 26 57.90 -15.18 -7.91
C PHE A 26 56.59 -15.89 -8.33
N THR A 27 56.38 -15.81 -9.65
CA THR A 27 55.85 -16.74 -10.67
C THR A 27 55.33 -18.17 -10.35
N ARG A 28 54.28 -18.49 -11.14
CA ARG A 28 54.04 -19.69 -12.01
C ARG A 28 53.17 -20.87 -11.53
N ASP A 29 52.06 -21.01 -12.26
CA ASP A 29 51.51 -22.18 -12.97
C ASP A 29 51.63 -23.58 -12.37
N SER A 30 50.49 -24.27 -12.28
CA SER A 30 50.39 -25.72 -12.56
C SER A 30 48.95 -26.10 -12.90
N TYR A 31 48.75 -26.42 -14.19
CA TYR A 31 47.68 -27.26 -14.71
C TYR A 31 47.65 -28.62 -14.01
N LEU A 32 46.48 -29.28 -13.93
CA LEU A 32 46.24 -30.60 -14.52
C LEU A 32 44.73 -30.96 -14.45
N PRO A 33 44.19 -31.66 -15.48
CA PRO A 33 42.78 -32.01 -15.61
C PRO A 33 42.48 -33.39 -14.99
N ARG A 34 41.21 -33.64 -14.62
CA ARG A 34 40.69 -34.98 -14.37
C ARG A 34 39.59 -35.31 -15.37
N ASP A 35 39.91 -36.25 -16.24
CA ASP A 35 38.97 -37.01 -17.06
C ASP A 35 38.03 -37.84 -16.18
N VAL A 36 36.73 -37.82 -16.53
CA VAL A 36 35.76 -38.87 -16.16
C VAL A 36 34.89 -39.14 -17.40
N PRO A 37 34.55 -40.42 -17.70
CA PRO A 37 34.10 -40.83 -19.02
C PRO A 37 32.60 -40.65 -19.26
N ILE A 38 32.30 -40.57 -20.54
CA ILE A 38 31.00 -40.61 -21.22
C ILE A 38 30.18 -41.85 -20.81
N ASP A 39 28.92 -41.67 -20.38
CA ASP A 39 27.80 -42.38 -21.01
C ASP A 39 26.40 -41.75 -20.80
N ARG A 40 25.76 -41.52 -21.96
CA ARG A 40 24.33 -41.60 -22.35
C ARG A 40 23.17 -40.88 -21.62
N ASN A 41 22.53 -40.04 -22.45
CA ASN A 41 21.09 -39.88 -22.71
C ASN A 41 20.17 -39.32 -21.60
N ARG A 42 19.75 -38.07 -21.79
CA ARG A 42 18.33 -37.68 -21.94
C ARG A 42 18.23 -36.28 -22.54
N GLY A 43 17.43 -36.16 -23.60
CA GLY A 43 17.24 -34.94 -24.37
C GLY A 43 16.68 -33.81 -23.51
N VAL A 44 17.31 -32.64 -23.64
CA VAL A 44 16.82 -31.36 -23.16
C VAL A 44 16.45 -30.58 -24.40
N ASP A 45 15.16 -30.30 -24.56
CA ASP A 45 14.66 -29.41 -25.59
C ASP A 45 15.16 -27.99 -25.32
N HIS A 46 15.70 -27.40 -26.38
CA HIS A 46 16.15 -26.02 -26.49
C HIS A 46 14.96 -25.07 -26.37
N ASP A 47 14.93 -24.24 -25.32
CA ASP A 47 14.20 -22.97 -25.33
C ASP A 47 15.18 -21.89 -25.83
N ASP A 48 14.96 -21.39 -27.04
CA ASP A 48 15.67 -20.24 -27.61
C ASP A 48 15.31 -18.96 -26.82
N GLU A 49 16.21 -18.54 -25.93
CA GLU A 49 16.22 -17.19 -25.35
C GLU A 49 16.87 -16.23 -26.35
N GLN A 50 16.04 -15.48 -27.08
CA GLN A 50 16.51 -14.32 -27.84
C GLN A 50 16.51 -13.09 -26.92
N ASP A 51 17.71 -12.54 -26.72
CA ASP A 51 18.00 -11.37 -25.90
C ASP A 51 17.17 -10.15 -26.33
N ASP A 52 16.31 -9.67 -25.43
CA ASP A 52 15.58 -8.41 -25.59
C ASP A 52 16.14 -7.38 -24.61
N GLU A 53 17.31 -6.83 -24.95
CA GLU A 53 18.02 -5.78 -24.21
C GLU A 53 17.25 -4.44 -24.24
N GLY A 54 16.24 -4.31 -25.12
CA GLY A 54 15.44 -3.10 -25.35
C GLY A 54 14.25 -2.90 -24.41
N THR A 55 13.75 -3.94 -23.74
CA THR A 55 12.58 -3.82 -22.84
C THR A 55 12.93 -3.31 -21.44
N ALA A 56 14.18 -3.50 -20.99
CA ALA A 56 14.63 -3.06 -19.66
C ALA A 56 14.76 -1.53 -19.53
N SER A 57 15.08 -0.82 -20.61
CA SER A 57 15.25 0.64 -20.64
C SER A 57 13.89 1.38 -20.57
N VAL A 58 12.84 0.81 -21.17
CA VAL A 58 11.48 1.35 -21.15
C VAL A 58 10.81 1.19 -19.78
N GLU A 59 11.03 0.05 -19.09
CA GLU A 59 10.54 -0.16 -17.72
C GLU A 59 11.25 0.75 -16.70
N LEU A 60 12.53 1.07 -16.90
CA LEU A 60 13.29 1.97 -16.00
C LEU A 60 12.81 3.42 -16.08
N ALA A 61 12.48 3.89 -17.28
CA ALA A 61 11.93 5.23 -17.50
C ALA A 61 10.56 5.41 -16.81
N ALA A 62 9.70 4.39 -16.82
CA ALA A 62 8.40 4.40 -16.15
C ALA A 62 8.50 4.43 -14.62
N ILE A 63 9.52 3.79 -14.04
CA ILE A 63 9.78 3.81 -12.59
C ILE A 63 10.35 5.16 -12.15
N MET A 64 11.20 5.80 -12.97
CA MET A 64 11.76 7.12 -12.67
C MET A 64 10.76 8.27 -12.90
N THR A 65 9.81 8.14 -13.82
CA THR A 65 8.75 9.14 -14.06
C THR A 65 7.57 9.04 -13.10
N ALA A 66 7.44 7.96 -12.33
CA ALA A 66 6.46 7.87 -11.24
C ALA A 66 6.85 8.71 -9.99
N THR A 67 8.00 9.37 -10.02
CA THR A 67 8.45 10.33 -9.01
C THR A 67 8.71 11.69 -9.64
N SER A 68 7.82 12.64 -9.35
CA SER A 68 8.00 14.10 -9.47
C SER A 68 8.54 14.64 -10.81
N THR A 69 7.67 15.21 -11.63
CA THR A 69 8.06 16.13 -12.71
C THR A 69 8.57 17.46 -12.12
N PRO A 70 9.77 17.93 -12.52
CA PRO A 70 10.12 19.34 -12.40
C PRO A 70 9.67 20.06 -13.68
N VAL A 71 8.86 21.11 -13.54
CA VAL A 71 8.51 22.02 -14.64
C VAL A 71 9.66 23.01 -14.85
N THR A 72 10.11 23.15 -16.09
CA THR A 72 11.14 24.08 -16.58
C THR A 72 10.80 25.54 -16.23
N PRO A 73 11.76 26.39 -15.79
CA PRO A 73 11.48 27.81 -15.57
C PRO A 73 11.21 28.50 -16.91
N GLY A 74 10.04 29.12 -17.05
CA GLY A 74 9.72 29.99 -18.18
C GLY A 74 10.52 31.30 -18.15
N PRO A 75 10.59 32.04 -19.28
CA PRO A 75 11.41 33.24 -19.41
C PRO A 75 10.88 34.42 -18.56
N SER A 76 11.80 35.27 -18.12
CA SER A 76 11.56 36.45 -17.28
C SER A 76 10.63 37.48 -17.93
N SER A 77 9.66 37.98 -17.16
CA SER A 77 8.72 39.04 -17.57
C SER A 77 9.38 40.44 -17.59
N PRO A 78 8.90 41.38 -18.42
CA PRO A 78 9.43 42.75 -18.50
C PRO A 78 8.95 43.66 -17.32
N PRO A 79 9.55 44.86 -17.12
CA PRO A 79 9.35 45.67 -15.92
C PRO A 79 7.95 46.31 -15.82
N LEU A 80 7.43 46.42 -14.60
CA LEU A 80 6.13 47.01 -14.26
C LEU A 80 6.19 48.55 -14.13
N GLU A 81 5.24 49.25 -14.75
CA GLU A 81 4.92 50.66 -14.48
C GLU A 81 4.08 50.83 -13.19
N PRO A 82 4.19 51.97 -12.48
CA PRO A 82 3.53 52.18 -11.18
C PRO A 82 2.00 52.38 -11.25
N PRO A 83 1.26 52.12 -10.16
CA PRO A 83 -0.16 51.78 -10.23
C PRO A 83 -1.10 52.99 -10.22
N LYS A 84 -2.16 52.93 -11.03
CA LYS A 84 -3.41 53.66 -10.79
C LYS A 84 -4.37 52.77 -9.98
N SER A 85 -4.98 53.36 -8.95
CA SER A 85 -5.95 52.73 -8.06
C SER A 85 -7.23 52.32 -8.81
N ALA A 86 -7.47 51.02 -8.92
CA ALA A 86 -8.77 50.46 -9.27
C ALA A 86 -9.00 49.20 -8.41
N ASP A 87 -10.21 49.09 -7.87
CA ASP A 87 -10.65 48.03 -6.96
C ASP A 87 -10.27 46.63 -7.46
N PHE A 88 -9.59 45.88 -6.59
CA PHE A 88 -9.13 44.53 -6.87
C PHE A 88 -10.31 43.56 -6.82
N ILE A 89 -10.84 43.20 -7.99
CA ILE A 89 -11.69 42.02 -8.16
C ILE A 89 -10.77 40.85 -8.49
N PRO A 90 -10.62 39.84 -7.62
CA PRO A 90 -9.74 38.71 -7.91
C PRO A 90 -10.24 37.95 -9.15
N PRO A 91 -9.36 37.59 -10.11
CA PRO A 91 -9.77 36.90 -11.32
C PRO A 91 -10.25 35.48 -10.99
N THR A 92 -11.34 35.08 -11.64
CA THR A 92 -11.87 33.72 -11.58
C THR A 92 -10.81 32.72 -12.06
N ARG A 93 -10.56 31.68 -11.28
CA ARG A 93 -9.55 30.65 -11.55
C ARG A 93 -9.80 29.99 -12.92
N PRO A 94 -8.79 29.86 -13.80
CA PRO A 94 -8.93 29.12 -15.04
C PRO A 94 -9.19 27.62 -14.77
N SER A 95 -10.06 27.03 -15.59
CA SER A 95 -10.50 25.62 -15.51
C SER A 95 -9.41 24.57 -15.78
N SER A 96 -8.17 24.99 -16.04
CA SER A 96 -7.04 24.16 -16.45
C SER A 96 -6.05 23.82 -15.33
N THR A 97 -6.42 24.01 -14.05
CA THR A 97 -5.55 23.64 -12.92
C THR A 97 -5.84 22.20 -12.44
N PRO A 98 -4.81 21.32 -12.29
CA PRO A 98 -5.00 19.87 -12.13
C PRO A 98 -5.21 19.45 -10.67
N PHE A 99 -5.68 20.34 -9.80
CA PHE A 99 -6.01 20.00 -8.42
C PHE A 99 -7.46 19.51 -8.37
N PRO A 100 -7.73 18.27 -7.94
CA PRO A 100 -9.10 17.78 -7.83
C PRO A 100 -9.87 18.64 -6.82
N ASN A 101 -11.06 19.09 -7.21
CA ASN A 101 -12.05 19.62 -6.29
C ASN A 101 -12.21 18.60 -5.15
N ALA A 102 -11.80 18.97 -3.94
CA ALA A 102 -12.39 18.33 -2.77
C ALA A 102 -13.88 18.63 -2.88
N GLN A 103 -14.70 17.62 -3.20
CA GLN A 103 -16.13 17.73 -3.03
C GLN A 103 -16.37 18.02 -1.56
N GLN A 104 -16.50 19.30 -1.24
CA GLN A 104 -16.99 19.80 0.03
C GLN A 104 -18.45 19.33 0.09
N GLY A 105 -18.67 18.16 0.70
CA GLY A 105 -19.93 17.95 1.40
C GLY A 105 -20.06 19.07 2.46
N PRO A 106 -21.29 19.48 2.82
CA PRO A 106 -21.48 20.59 3.74
C PRO A 106 -21.12 20.15 5.15
N SER A 107 -19.84 20.18 5.48
CA SER A 107 -19.36 20.20 6.86
C SER A 107 -19.36 21.67 7.29
N GLU A 108 -20.53 22.21 7.60
CA GLU A 108 -20.62 23.48 8.32
C GLU A 108 -19.81 23.33 9.61
N ILE A 109 -18.70 24.07 9.71
CA ILE A 109 -17.99 24.27 10.97
C ILE A 109 -18.93 25.08 11.87
N ARG A 110 -19.79 24.39 12.62
CA ARG A 110 -20.67 25.02 13.61
C ARG A 110 -19.87 25.26 14.88
N CYS A 111 -19.70 26.53 15.23
CA CYS A 111 -19.35 26.97 16.57
C CYS A 111 -20.37 26.42 17.57
N LEU A 112 -19.99 25.44 18.40
CA LEU A 112 -20.86 24.82 19.41
C LEU A 112 -21.28 25.78 20.53
N THR A 113 -20.70 26.99 20.58
CA THR A 113 -20.97 28.03 21.58
C THR A 113 -21.83 29.19 21.08
N CYS A 114 -22.17 29.21 19.80
CA CYS A 114 -22.90 30.32 19.19
C CYS A 114 -24.41 30.01 19.22
N GLN A 115 -25.18 30.73 20.05
CA GLN A 115 -26.63 30.55 20.18
C GLN A 115 -27.39 30.88 18.87
N PRO A 116 -28.47 30.15 18.55
CA PRO A 116 -29.27 30.37 17.35
C PRO A 116 -30.32 31.45 17.61
N ALA A 117 -29.94 32.72 17.51
CA ALA A 117 -30.88 33.84 17.61
C ALA A 117 -30.55 34.95 16.60
N CYS A 118 -30.36 34.57 15.33
CA CYS A 118 -30.21 35.54 14.25
C CYS A 118 -30.58 34.94 12.89
N LEU A 119 -31.76 34.31 12.82
CA LEU A 119 -32.46 34.03 11.57
C LEU A 119 -33.96 34.24 11.80
N ASP A 120 -34.44 35.48 11.69
CA ASP A 120 -35.43 35.83 10.66
C ASP A 120 -35.67 37.35 10.55
N SER A 121 -35.71 37.78 9.28
CA SER A 121 -36.42 38.87 8.61
C SER A 121 -36.73 40.25 9.25
N ASP A 122 -36.52 41.24 8.37
CA ASP A 122 -37.25 42.50 8.17
C ASP A 122 -36.96 43.74 9.03
N VAL A 123 -36.22 44.66 8.39
CA VAL A 123 -36.46 46.10 8.26
C VAL A 123 -37.28 46.75 9.39
N ARG A 124 -36.62 47.47 10.30
CA ARG A 124 -36.98 48.85 10.69
C ARG A 124 -35.76 49.63 11.16
N LEU A 125 -35.46 50.72 10.44
CA LEU A 125 -34.64 51.84 10.88
C LEU A 125 -35.28 52.48 12.11
N LEU A 126 -34.67 52.32 13.28
CA LEU A 126 -34.82 53.26 14.39
C LEU A 126 -33.42 53.59 14.91
N GLN A 127 -33.04 54.84 14.68
CA GLN A 127 -31.93 55.49 15.34
C GLN A 127 -32.20 55.52 16.84
N ASP A 128 -31.30 54.93 17.62
CA ASP A 128 -31.15 55.25 19.03
C ASP A 128 -29.67 55.53 19.34
N PRO A 129 -29.39 56.38 20.33
CA PRO A 129 -28.22 57.24 20.35
C PRO A 129 -26.95 56.48 20.73
N VAL A 130 -25.84 56.98 20.19
CA VAL A 130 -24.47 56.58 20.43
C VAL A 130 -24.22 56.40 21.94
N ALA A 131 -24.34 55.16 22.42
CA ALA A 131 -23.73 54.76 23.67
C ALA A 131 -22.23 54.69 23.42
N THR A 132 -21.49 55.47 24.19
CA THR A 132 -20.03 55.48 24.20
C THR A 132 -19.55 54.12 24.71
N THR A 133 -19.44 53.15 23.81
CA THR A 133 -18.76 51.89 24.10
C THR A 133 -17.30 52.23 24.29
N THR A 134 -16.85 52.19 25.54
CA THR A 134 -15.46 51.90 25.88
C THR A 134 -14.99 50.82 24.92
N ILE A 135 -13.94 51.12 24.15
CA ILE A 135 -13.23 50.13 23.35
C ILE A 135 -12.66 49.17 24.38
N ASP A 136 -13.42 48.12 24.68
CA ASP A 136 -12.92 46.94 25.34
C ASP A 136 -11.92 46.39 24.32
N GLU A 137 -10.63 46.61 24.58
CA GLU A 137 -9.55 46.07 23.77
C GLU A 137 -9.73 44.56 23.77
N GLN A 138 -10.43 44.03 22.76
CA GLN A 138 -10.48 42.59 22.55
C GLN A 138 -9.02 42.13 22.49
N PRO A 139 -8.60 41.22 23.39
CA PRO A 139 -7.21 40.81 23.43
C PRO A 139 -6.85 40.28 22.05
N VAL A 140 -5.89 40.92 21.40
CA VAL A 140 -5.39 40.49 20.10
C VAL A 140 -4.77 39.12 20.30
N LEU A 141 -5.54 38.07 20.00
CA LEU A 141 -5.07 36.70 20.10
C LEU A 141 -3.90 36.52 19.14
N THR A 142 -2.71 36.33 19.69
CA THR A 142 -1.54 36.00 18.89
C THR A 142 -1.63 34.55 18.42
N LEU A 143 -0.97 34.22 17.31
CA LEU A 143 -0.95 32.84 16.78
C LEU A 143 -0.61 31.82 17.88
N THR A 144 0.33 32.13 18.77
CA THR A 144 0.78 31.28 19.89
C THR A 144 -0.24 31.06 21.01
N GLN A 145 -1.32 31.85 21.05
CA GLN A 145 -2.38 31.76 22.06
C GLN A 145 -3.57 30.94 21.56
N LEU A 146 -3.53 30.46 20.30
CA LEU A 146 -4.58 29.60 19.77
C LEU A 146 -4.53 28.20 20.42
N PRO A 147 -5.68 27.53 20.61
CA PRO A 147 -5.72 26.14 21.04
C PRO A 147 -4.97 25.22 20.06
N ALA A 148 -4.43 24.11 20.59
CA ALA A 148 -3.67 23.14 19.80
C ALA A 148 -4.49 22.57 18.63
N GLU A 149 -5.80 22.42 18.80
CA GLU A 149 -6.73 21.94 17.79
C GLU A 149 -6.78 22.87 16.57
N ILE A 150 -6.74 24.19 16.78
CA ILE A 150 -6.72 25.17 15.69
C ILE A 150 -5.39 25.11 14.94
N HIS A 151 -4.28 24.94 15.68
CA HIS A 151 -2.97 24.72 15.08
C HIS A 151 -2.93 23.44 14.24
N GLU A 152 -3.54 22.35 14.71
CA GLU A 152 -3.68 21.13 13.93
C GLU A 152 -4.50 21.34 12.65
N CYS A 153 -5.63 22.06 12.72
CA CYS A 153 -6.45 22.38 11.55
C CYS A 153 -5.68 23.21 10.50
N ILE A 154 -4.90 24.21 10.93
CA ILE A 154 -4.07 25.01 10.03
C ILE A 154 -3.03 24.11 9.35
N LEU A 155 -2.35 23.27 10.12
CA LEU A 155 -1.33 22.37 9.58
C LEU A 155 -1.94 21.30 8.67
N ASP A 156 -3.14 20.80 8.95
CA ASP A 156 -3.86 19.86 8.08
C ASP A 156 -4.28 20.52 6.76
N HIS A 157 -4.60 21.82 6.77
CA HIS A 157 -4.83 22.57 5.54
C HIS A 157 -3.55 22.70 4.69
N ILE A 158 -2.39 22.91 5.33
CA ILE A 158 -1.10 23.09 4.67
C ILE A 158 -0.51 21.75 4.18
N PHE A 159 -0.55 20.71 5.01
CA PHE A 159 0.08 19.41 4.76
C PHE A 159 -0.88 18.35 4.18
N GLY A 160 -2.19 18.64 4.14
CA GLY A 160 -3.25 17.68 3.84
C GLY A 160 -3.78 16.95 5.08
N TYR A 161 -5.07 16.59 5.05
CA TYR A 161 -5.76 15.92 6.16
C TYR A 161 -5.13 14.59 6.57
N ARG A 162 -5.00 14.36 7.88
CA ARG A 162 -4.63 13.06 8.45
C ARG A 162 -5.82 12.10 8.30
N VAL A 163 -5.58 10.92 7.72
CA VAL A 163 -6.59 9.83 7.72
C VAL A 163 -6.25 8.89 8.86
N SER A 164 -7.19 8.68 9.78
CA SER A 164 -7.02 7.67 10.81
C SER A 164 -7.00 6.27 10.18
N THR A 165 -5.89 5.54 10.38
CA THR A 165 -5.71 4.17 9.89
C THR A 165 -6.48 3.13 10.71
N SER A 166 -7.04 3.52 11.87
CA SER A 166 -7.83 2.65 12.74
C SER A 166 -9.35 2.81 12.57
N SER A 167 -9.81 3.77 11.75
CA SER A 167 -11.24 4.08 11.66
C SER A 167 -11.95 3.18 10.64
N PRO A 168 -13.05 2.49 10.99
CA PRO A 168 -13.89 1.73 10.04
C PRO A 168 -14.49 2.62 8.93
N SER A 169 -14.56 3.94 9.15
CA SER A 169 -14.97 4.96 8.19
C SER A 169 -14.00 5.08 6.99
N SER A 170 -12.75 4.65 7.13
CA SER A 170 -11.80 4.58 6.01
C SER A 170 -12.18 3.53 4.97
N LEU A 171 -13.08 2.59 5.32
CA LEU A 171 -13.67 1.60 4.41
C LEU A 171 -14.85 2.15 3.58
N SER A 172 -15.33 3.38 3.87
CA SER A 172 -16.46 4.00 3.15
C SER A 172 -16.03 4.84 1.93
N ILE A 173 -14.74 4.91 1.61
CA ILE A 173 -14.27 5.56 0.39
C ILE A 173 -14.29 4.52 -0.74
N PRO A 174 -15.03 4.77 -1.84
CA PRO A 174 -15.18 3.83 -2.94
C PRO A 174 -13.96 3.88 -3.89
N SER A 175 -12.75 3.66 -3.37
CA SER A 175 -11.55 3.48 -4.20
C SER A 175 -10.94 2.09 -3.97
N VAL A 176 -10.53 1.45 -5.06
CA VAL A 176 -10.18 0.02 -5.18
C VAL A 176 -9.10 -0.47 -4.21
N ASN A 177 -8.29 0.41 -3.62
CA ASN A 177 -7.36 0.03 -2.57
C ASN A 177 -7.66 0.87 -1.33
N ALA A 178 -7.83 0.23 -0.18
CA ALA A 178 -7.56 0.87 1.11
C ALA A 178 -6.26 1.66 0.93
N ARG A 179 -6.31 2.99 1.15
CA ARG A 179 -5.19 3.91 0.90
C ARG A 179 -3.93 3.28 1.50
N SER A 180 -2.93 3.04 0.66
CA SER A 180 -1.70 2.37 1.08
C SER A 180 -1.17 3.00 2.38
N TRP A 181 -0.68 2.20 3.33
CA TRP A 181 -0.02 2.73 4.53
C TRP A 181 1.07 3.75 4.17
N SER A 182 1.72 3.56 3.01
CA SER A 182 2.68 4.50 2.45
C SER A 182 2.11 5.87 2.11
N THR A 183 0.85 6.02 1.71
CA THR A 183 0.24 7.33 1.42
C THR A 183 -0.53 7.90 2.61
N ALA A 184 -1.04 7.06 3.51
CA ALA A 184 -1.79 7.52 4.70
C ALA A 184 -0.94 8.30 5.71
N LEU A 185 0.39 8.09 5.72
CA LEU A 185 1.32 8.69 6.69
C LEU A 185 2.43 9.53 6.04
N ARG A 186 2.42 9.72 4.72
CA ARG A 186 3.43 10.54 4.03
C ARG A 186 2.98 11.99 3.97
N HIS A 187 3.68 12.84 4.70
CA HIS A 187 3.62 14.28 4.51
C HIS A 187 4.71 14.74 3.54
N SER A 188 4.44 15.82 2.81
CA SER A 188 5.43 16.46 1.95
C SER A 188 6.64 16.90 2.78
N ARG A 189 7.83 16.40 2.43
CA ARG A 189 9.11 16.71 3.10
C ARG A 189 9.86 17.86 2.45
N ARG A 190 9.12 18.78 1.82
CA ARG A 190 9.71 19.98 1.22
C ARG A 190 10.38 20.82 2.30
N LYS A 191 11.57 21.35 2.02
CA LYS A 191 12.38 22.10 2.99
C LYS A 191 11.60 23.29 3.57
N GLU A 192 10.77 23.91 2.75
CA GLU A 192 9.91 25.04 3.11
C GLU A 192 8.88 24.65 4.20
N LEU A 193 8.38 23.42 4.15
CA LEU A 193 7.41 22.90 5.12
C LEU A 193 8.08 22.55 6.45
N SER A 194 9.33 22.08 6.42
CA SER A 194 10.11 21.82 7.64
C SER A 194 10.44 23.11 8.39
N ASN A 195 10.65 24.23 7.69
CA ASN A 195 10.92 25.54 8.31
C ASN A 195 9.75 26.07 9.14
N LEU A 196 8.53 25.58 8.91
CA LEU A 196 7.37 25.95 9.74
C LEU A 196 7.56 25.50 11.20
N ALA A 197 8.43 24.52 11.48
CA ALA A 197 8.81 24.12 12.84
C ALA A 197 9.53 25.23 13.62
N LEU A 198 9.97 26.30 12.95
CA LEU A 198 10.63 27.46 13.57
C LEU A 198 9.64 28.54 14.03
N VAL A 199 8.35 28.43 13.64
CA VAL A 199 7.32 29.45 13.96
C VAL A 199 7.04 29.54 15.46
N SER A 200 6.90 28.40 16.14
CA SER A 200 6.70 28.34 17.59
C SER A 200 7.10 26.97 18.14
N PRO A 201 7.33 26.82 19.46
CA PRO A 201 7.60 25.51 20.07
C PRO A 201 6.49 24.49 19.80
N LEU A 202 5.22 24.90 19.89
CA LEU A 202 4.09 24.02 19.58
C LEU A 202 4.11 23.54 18.13
N TRP A 203 4.40 24.44 17.18
CA TRP A 203 4.54 24.06 15.77
C TRP A 203 5.71 23.13 15.54
N ARG A 204 6.82 23.32 16.27
CA ARG A 204 7.97 22.43 16.22
C ARG A 204 7.56 20.99 16.50
N ASP A 205 6.87 20.76 17.61
CA ASP A 205 6.44 19.41 18.01
C ASP A 205 5.43 18.84 17.01
N LEU A 206 4.40 19.60 16.63
CA LEU A 206 3.37 19.15 15.69
C LEU A 206 3.91 18.87 14.28
N ILE A 207 4.92 19.59 13.84
CA ILE A 207 5.54 19.41 12.51
C ILE A 207 6.56 18.28 12.55
N GLN A 208 7.41 18.23 13.57
CA GLN A 208 8.37 17.12 13.74
C GLN A 208 7.64 15.79 13.90
N GLU A 209 6.53 15.75 14.65
CA GLU A 209 5.69 14.57 14.73
C GLU A 209 5.25 14.16 13.33
N ARG A 210 4.72 15.07 12.49
CA ARG A 210 4.29 14.75 11.11
C ARG A 210 5.44 14.30 10.21
N LEU A 211 6.58 14.98 10.25
CA LEU A 211 7.72 14.70 9.36
C LEU A 211 8.41 13.38 9.68
N TYR A 212 8.59 13.07 10.97
CA TYR A 212 9.31 11.89 11.44
C TYR A 212 8.40 10.70 11.74
N ARG A 213 7.06 10.87 11.75
CA ARG A 213 6.10 9.77 11.98
C ARG A 213 6.37 8.53 11.14
N HIS A 214 6.75 8.76 9.89
CA HIS A 214 7.07 7.71 8.94
C HIS A 214 8.40 8.01 8.26
N ILE A 215 9.36 7.09 8.40
CA ILE A 215 10.66 7.14 7.73
C ILE A 215 10.79 5.98 6.72
N LYS A 216 11.45 6.24 5.59
CA LYS A 216 11.80 5.22 4.60
C LYS A 216 13.31 5.10 4.55
N LEU A 217 13.83 3.90 4.73
CA LEU A 217 15.24 3.57 4.85
C LEU A 217 15.63 2.60 3.73
N LYS A 218 16.83 2.78 3.17
CA LYS A 218 17.47 1.81 2.28
C LYS A 218 18.18 0.78 3.15
N ALA A 219 17.96 -0.50 2.90
CA ALA A 219 18.55 -1.60 3.67
C ALA A 219 19.96 -1.94 3.19
N THR A 220 20.88 -0.97 3.28
CA THR A 220 22.31 -1.19 3.11
C THR A 220 23.05 -0.91 4.40
N VAL A 221 24.21 -1.51 4.59
CA VAL A 221 25.02 -1.34 5.80
C VAL A 221 25.41 0.13 5.99
N SER A 222 25.81 0.82 4.92
CA SER A 222 26.14 2.25 4.97
C SER A 222 24.95 3.11 5.42
N ALA A 223 23.79 2.94 4.78
CA ALA A 223 22.58 3.69 5.12
C ALA A 223 22.11 3.41 6.56
N ALA A 224 22.26 2.17 7.06
CA ALA A 224 21.96 1.86 8.46
C ALA A 224 22.86 2.63 9.43
N ASN A 225 24.17 2.74 9.14
CA ASN A 225 25.12 3.47 9.96
C ASN A 225 24.85 4.98 9.98
N GLU A 226 24.49 5.57 8.83
CA GLU A 226 24.10 6.97 8.73
C GLU A 226 22.86 7.27 9.58
N VAL A 227 21.84 6.40 9.50
CA VAL A 227 20.60 6.54 10.27
C VAL A 227 20.89 6.46 11.77
N MET A 228 21.68 5.48 12.22
CA MET A 228 22.08 5.39 13.63
C MET A 228 22.80 6.66 14.08
N SER A 229 23.79 7.13 13.30
CA SER A 229 24.56 8.32 13.62
C SER A 229 23.67 9.56 13.73
N PHE A 230 22.71 9.72 12.81
CA PHE A 230 21.76 10.83 12.83
C PHE A 230 20.88 10.83 14.09
N PHE A 231 20.28 9.69 14.43
CA PHE A 231 19.36 9.62 15.58
C PHE A 231 20.09 9.59 16.94
N VAL A 232 21.35 9.17 16.98
CA VAL A 232 22.19 9.35 18.18
C VAL A 232 22.44 10.83 18.46
N GLN A 233 22.64 11.65 17.42
CA GLN A 233 22.78 13.10 17.57
C GLN A 233 21.43 13.80 17.81
N ASN A 234 20.33 13.18 17.41
CA ASN A 234 18.98 13.74 17.45
C ASN A 234 17.99 12.81 18.15
N THR A 235 18.32 12.39 19.38
CA THR A 235 17.55 11.38 20.13
C THR A 235 16.09 11.76 20.32
N HIS A 236 15.79 13.05 20.52
CA HIS A 236 14.43 13.58 20.64
C HIS A 236 13.54 13.31 19.42
N LEU A 237 14.11 13.12 18.22
CA LEU A 237 13.34 12.85 17.00
C LEU A 237 12.95 11.37 16.87
N SER A 238 13.68 10.47 17.53
CA SER A 238 13.45 9.02 17.44
C SER A 238 12.08 8.60 18.00
N THR A 239 11.58 9.31 19.01
CA THR A 239 10.29 9.06 19.67
C THR A 239 9.12 9.37 18.75
N TYR A 240 9.28 10.28 17.78
CA TYR A 240 8.25 10.60 16.80
C TYR A 240 8.05 9.50 15.76
N VAL A 241 9.04 8.62 15.55
CA VAL A 241 8.98 7.55 14.54
C VAL A 241 7.99 6.46 14.97
N LYS A 242 6.84 6.38 14.30
CA LYS A 242 5.82 5.34 14.53
C LYS A 242 5.81 4.26 13.45
N HIS A 243 6.32 4.58 12.26
CA HIS A 243 6.38 3.70 11.11
C HIS A 243 7.76 3.74 10.46
N VAL A 244 8.39 2.57 10.32
CA VAL A 244 9.66 2.41 9.61
C VAL A 244 9.43 1.56 8.36
N GLU A 245 9.71 2.12 7.18
CA GLU A 245 9.65 1.44 5.88
C GLU A 245 11.08 1.12 5.41
N ILE A 246 11.43 -0.15 5.28
CA ILE A 246 12.77 -0.62 4.95
C ILE A 246 12.74 -1.27 3.58
N TRP A 247 13.51 -0.73 2.64
CA TRP A 247 13.60 -1.22 1.27
C TRP A 247 14.92 -1.94 1.01
N PHE A 248 14.84 -3.21 0.62
CA PHE A 248 15.99 -4.02 0.21
C PHE A 248 16.25 -3.87 -1.29
N PRO A 249 17.34 -3.19 -1.69
CA PRO A 249 17.62 -2.98 -3.10
C PRO A 249 18.01 -4.31 -3.77
N VAL A 250 17.55 -4.48 -5.01
CA VAL A 250 17.87 -5.64 -5.86
C VAL A 250 18.59 -5.25 -7.16
N PHE A 251 18.84 -3.96 -7.30
CA PHE A 251 19.65 -3.35 -8.34
C PHE A 251 20.37 -2.13 -7.76
N GLN A 252 21.56 -1.85 -8.25
CA GLN A 252 22.30 -0.62 -8.03
C GLN A 252 23.04 -0.24 -9.31
N PRO A 253 23.18 1.06 -9.63
CA PRO A 253 24.02 1.47 -10.75
C PRO A 253 25.46 1.04 -10.47
N LYS A 254 26.09 0.34 -11.43
CA LYS A 254 27.54 0.15 -11.47
C LYS A 254 28.11 1.36 -12.17
N PHE A 255 28.85 2.17 -11.44
CA PHE A 255 29.67 3.20 -12.05
C PHE A 255 30.98 2.54 -12.51
N PRO A 256 31.30 2.53 -13.81
CA PRO A 256 32.61 2.11 -14.25
C PRO A 256 33.62 3.15 -13.73
N HIS A 257 34.49 2.68 -12.84
CA HIS A 257 35.61 3.39 -12.23
C HIS A 257 35.29 4.36 -11.08
N SER A 258 36.19 4.31 -10.10
CA SER A 258 36.24 5.02 -8.83
C SER A 258 35.98 6.53 -8.97
N ILE A 259 34.77 6.95 -8.67
CA ILE A 259 34.46 8.33 -8.27
C ILE A 259 34.12 8.25 -6.77
N PRO A 260 34.72 9.07 -5.90
CA PRO A 260 34.47 9.02 -4.47
C PRO A 260 32.97 9.25 -4.16
N GLU A 261 32.45 8.54 -3.17
CA GLU A 261 31.04 8.48 -2.75
C GLU A 261 30.45 9.80 -2.19
N GLU A 262 31.03 10.96 -2.49
CA GLU A 262 30.52 12.24 -1.99
C GLU A 262 29.59 12.92 -3.00
N GLY A 263 28.29 12.75 -2.81
CA GLY A 263 27.31 13.81 -3.04
C GLY A 263 26.72 14.01 -4.44
N SER A 264 26.92 13.11 -5.41
CA SER A 264 26.39 13.33 -6.76
C SER A 264 25.01 12.68 -6.97
N LEU A 265 23.95 13.48 -6.80
CA LEU A 265 22.61 13.26 -7.39
C LEU A 265 22.60 13.49 -8.91
N ALA A 266 23.71 13.26 -9.62
CA ALA A 266 23.75 13.43 -11.06
C ALA A 266 22.98 12.28 -11.73
N LEU A 267 21.85 12.63 -12.35
CA LEU A 267 21.20 11.79 -13.34
C LEU A 267 22.21 11.48 -14.47
N PRO A 268 22.14 10.28 -15.09
CA PRO A 268 23.02 9.94 -16.20
C PRO A 268 22.95 11.02 -17.29
N THR A 269 24.10 11.59 -17.65
CA THR A 269 24.20 12.56 -18.73
C THR A 269 23.83 11.86 -20.04
N VAL A 270 22.81 12.37 -20.73
CA VAL A 270 22.45 11.89 -22.07
C VAL A 270 23.57 12.34 -23.01
N SER A 271 24.33 11.40 -23.57
CA SER A 271 25.30 11.71 -24.62
C SER A 271 24.59 11.76 -25.98
N PRO A 272 25.19 12.38 -27.01
CA PRO A 272 24.61 12.44 -28.35
C PRO A 272 24.37 11.06 -28.98
N GLU A 273 25.03 9.99 -28.49
CA GLU A 273 24.81 8.60 -28.91
C GLU A 273 23.71 7.85 -28.13
N GLY A 274 23.07 8.46 -27.14
CA GLY A 274 22.00 7.86 -26.33
C GLY A 274 22.19 8.04 -24.82
N ILE A 275 21.23 7.56 -24.02
CA ILE A 275 21.37 7.50 -22.56
C ILE A 275 22.55 6.58 -22.27
N ALA A 276 23.62 7.10 -21.66
CA ALA A 276 24.73 6.27 -21.18
C ALA A 276 24.12 5.12 -20.36
N SER A 277 24.29 3.89 -20.86
CA SER A 277 23.70 2.69 -20.31
C SER A 277 24.31 2.41 -18.94
N ALA A 278 23.73 3.03 -17.90
CA ALA A 278 24.05 2.73 -16.51
C ALA A 278 23.92 1.21 -16.35
N THR A 279 25.06 0.53 -16.19
CA THR A 279 25.06 -0.93 -16.07
C THR A 279 24.59 -1.25 -14.66
N TYR A 280 23.47 -1.93 -14.47
CA TYR A 280 22.96 -2.24 -13.13
C TYR A 280 23.52 -3.57 -12.60
N GLY A 281 23.92 -3.58 -11.32
CA GLY A 281 24.43 -4.75 -10.60
C GLY A 281 23.58 -5.10 -9.39
N LEU A 282 23.86 -6.26 -8.79
CA LEU A 282 23.34 -6.57 -7.46
C LEU A 282 24.07 -5.69 -6.42
N PRO A 283 23.36 -5.17 -5.40
CA PRO A 283 24.00 -4.53 -4.26
C PRO A 283 24.93 -5.49 -3.52
N THR A 284 26.15 -5.02 -3.25
CA THR A 284 27.19 -5.75 -2.51
C THR A 284 27.10 -5.50 -1.01
N ASP A 285 26.47 -4.41 -0.60
CA ASP A 285 26.39 -3.88 0.77
C ASP A 285 24.99 -4.04 1.40
N ASN A 286 24.15 -4.92 0.83
CA ASN A 286 22.81 -5.19 1.37
C ASN A 286 22.89 -5.66 2.82
N ALA A 287 22.19 -4.94 3.69
CA ALA A 287 22.00 -5.31 5.08
C ALA A 287 21.20 -6.61 5.18
N THR A 288 21.52 -7.39 6.19
CA THR A 288 20.80 -8.59 6.61
C THR A 288 19.54 -8.21 7.38
N MET A 289 18.61 -9.17 7.50
CA MET A 289 17.42 -8.99 8.34
C MET A 289 17.81 -8.75 9.80
N GLU A 290 18.84 -9.44 10.29
CA GLU A 290 19.40 -9.27 11.62
C GLU A 290 19.85 -7.82 11.89
N GLU A 291 20.65 -7.24 10.99
CA GLU A 291 21.11 -5.84 11.10
C GLU A 291 19.95 -4.85 11.09
N VAL A 292 18.95 -5.09 10.23
CA VAL A 292 17.73 -4.28 10.17
C VAL A 292 16.94 -4.35 11.48
N PHE A 293 16.78 -5.54 12.06
CA PHE A 293 16.07 -5.70 13.33
C PHE A 293 16.84 -5.06 14.50
N LYS A 294 18.17 -5.16 14.51
CA LYS A 294 19.02 -4.45 15.49
C LYS A 294 18.83 -2.94 15.38
N LEU A 295 18.93 -2.39 14.17
CA LEU A 295 18.73 -0.96 13.89
C LEU A 295 17.39 -0.48 14.44
N VAL A 296 16.29 -1.15 14.08
CA VAL A 296 14.96 -0.73 14.50
C VAL A 296 14.77 -0.85 16.00
N GLY A 297 15.20 -1.97 16.60
CA GLY A 297 15.06 -2.20 18.04
C GLY A 297 15.87 -1.21 18.90
N GLN A 298 17.03 -0.77 18.42
CA GLN A 298 17.90 0.16 19.15
C GLN A 298 17.56 1.64 18.89
N THR A 299 17.07 1.97 17.69
CA THR A 299 16.94 3.38 17.26
C THR A 299 15.52 3.91 17.36
N PHE A 300 14.49 3.07 17.24
CA PHE A 300 13.09 3.51 17.14
C PHE A 300 12.22 2.90 18.23
N PRO A 301 12.32 3.40 19.48
CA PRO A 301 11.65 2.80 20.65
C PRO A 301 10.12 2.85 20.58
N GLU A 302 9.55 3.77 19.79
CA GLU A 302 8.10 3.96 19.68
C GLU A 302 7.52 3.48 18.34
N ALA A 303 8.33 2.82 17.50
CA ALA A 303 7.85 2.24 16.25
C ALA A 303 6.76 1.19 16.54
N ARG A 304 5.63 1.29 15.85
CA ARG A 304 4.50 0.36 15.93
C ARG A 304 4.24 -0.37 14.61
N VAL A 305 4.64 0.23 13.51
CA VAL A 305 4.46 -0.32 12.16
C VAL A 305 5.83 -0.53 11.52
N MET A 306 6.05 -1.71 10.97
CA MET A 306 7.25 -2.03 10.19
C MET A 306 6.84 -2.45 8.78
N THR A 307 7.38 -1.79 7.76
CA THR A 307 7.27 -2.25 6.37
C THR A 307 8.60 -2.82 5.91
N LEU A 308 8.58 -4.05 5.39
CA LEU A 308 9.69 -4.68 4.68
C LEU A 308 9.35 -4.72 3.18
N GLU A 309 10.16 -4.08 2.36
CA GLU A 309 9.95 -4.00 0.91
C GLU A 309 11.11 -4.68 0.18
N GLY A 310 10.83 -5.83 -0.44
CA GLY A 310 11.76 -6.49 -1.34
C GLY A 310 11.66 -5.88 -2.75
N GLY A 311 12.79 -5.42 -3.30
CA GLY A 311 12.80 -4.89 -4.67
C GLY A 311 12.34 -5.90 -5.73
N GLU A 312 11.71 -5.42 -6.79
CA GLU A 312 11.20 -6.28 -7.87
C GLU A 312 12.29 -6.59 -8.92
N ARG A 313 12.47 -7.87 -9.24
CA ARG A 313 13.33 -8.35 -10.35
C ARG A 313 12.90 -9.76 -10.78
N LYS A 314 13.09 -10.12 -12.07
CA LYS A 314 12.77 -11.47 -12.63
C LYS A 314 13.31 -12.60 -11.74
N LYS A 315 14.56 -12.47 -11.27
CA LYS A 315 15.25 -13.39 -10.35
C LYS A 315 15.81 -12.62 -9.14
N ALA A 316 14.93 -11.95 -8.39
CA ALA A 316 15.37 -11.23 -7.20
C ALA A 316 16.02 -12.18 -6.16
N PRO A 317 17.16 -11.82 -5.56
CA PRO A 317 17.77 -12.61 -4.50
C PRO A 317 16.88 -12.62 -3.26
N ARG A 318 17.01 -13.69 -2.46
CA ARG A 318 16.38 -13.73 -1.14
C ARG A 318 17.18 -12.80 -0.21
N VAL A 319 16.50 -12.03 0.63
CA VAL A 319 17.16 -11.28 1.70
C VAL A 319 17.86 -12.26 2.65
N ARG A 320 19.12 -11.97 2.97
CA ARG A 320 19.90 -12.75 3.94
C ARG A 320 19.38 -12.46 5.33
N TYR A 321 19.09 -13.51 6.10
CA TYR A 321 18.57 -13.34 7.46
C TYR A 321 19.68 -13.00 8.44
N ASN A 322 20.79 -13.73 8.39
CA ASN A 322 21.88 -13.64 9.36
C ASN A 322 23.19 -13.21 8.68
N VAL A 323 24.08 -12.58 9.44
CA VAL A 323 25.42 -12.20 8.99
C VAL A 323 26.30 -13.46 8.82
N PRO A 324 26.87 -13.73 7.62
CA PRO A 324 27.77 -14.86 7.42
C PRO A 324 29.01 -14.74 8.31
N GLY A 325 29.37 -15.81 9.05
CA GLY A 325 30.58 -15.84 9.86
C GLY A 325 30.49 -15.14 11.21
N SER A 326 29.32 -14.64 11.62
CA SER A 326 29.10 -14.19 12.99
C SER A 326 29.12 -15.40 13.93
N GLY A 327 30.24 -15.63 14.62
CA GLY A 327 30.33 -16.53 15.78
C GLY A 327 29.49 -16.08 16.98
N LEU A 328 28.74 -14.98 16.81
CA LEU A 328 27.72 -14.43 17.71
C LEU A 328 26.30 -14.67 17.18
N ALA A 329 26.11 -15.58 16.22
CA ALA A 329 24.80 -16.19 16.06
C ALA A 329 24.40 -16.66 17.47
N THR A 330 23.29 -16.13 17.99
CA THR A 330 22.58 -16.80 19.07
C THR A 330 22.54 -18.28 18.71
N VAL A 331 22.69 -19.17 19.68
CA VAL A 331 22.84 -20.62 19.45
C VAL A 331 21.74 -21.19 18.50
N ASP A 332 20.64 -20.45 18.30
CA ASP A 332 19.50 -20.75 17.43
C ASP A 332 19.36 -19.94 16.12
N GLY A 333 20.20 -18.93 15.84
CA GLY A 333 20.12 -18.12 14.62
C GLY A 333 18.88 -17.21 14.53
N ASP A 334 18.38 -16.76 15.68
CA ASP A 334 17.19 -15.92 15.84
C ASP A 334 17.46 -14.42 15.58
N LEU A 335 16.44 -13.70 15.10
CA LEU A 335 16.47 -12.24 14.97
C LEU A 335 16.26 -11.55 16.33
N PRO A 336 16.84 -10.35 16.56
CA PRO A 336 16.59 -9.55 17.77
C PRO A 336 15.09 -9.25 17.94
N GLN A 337 14.59 -9.32 19.17
CA GLN A 337 13.19 -9.04 19.44
C GLN A 337 12.86 -7.54 19.43
N ILE A 338 11.73 -7.19 18.83
CA ILE A 338 11.19 -5.82 18.80
C ILE A 338 9.74 -5.88 19.30
N PRO A 339 9.49 -5.69 20.60
CA PRO A 339 8.17 -5.89 21.20
C PRO A 339 7.18 -4.74 20.90
N THR A 340 7.65 -3.66 20.29
CA THR A 340 6.85 -2.45 20.06
C THR A 340 6.02 -2.55 18.78
N ILE A 341 6.48 -3.30 17.78
CA ILE A 341 5.83 -3.49 16.49
C ILE A 341 4.56 -4.34 16.65
N ARG A 342 3.44 -3.81 16.16
CA ARG A 342 2.12 -4.47 16.15
C ARG A 342 1.60 -4.73 14.74
N THR A 343 2.10 -4.00 13.74
CA THR A 343 1.70 -4.16 12.35
C THR A 343 2.94 -4.39 11.48
N LEU A 344 2.95 -5.51 10.75
CA LEU A 344 3.97 -5.84 9.77
C LEU A 344 3.38 -5.76 8.37
N ILE A 345 4.04 -5.01 7.50
CA ILE A 345 3.69 -4.89 6.09
C ILE A 345 4.84 -5.44 5.27
N VAL A 346 4.57 -6.39 4.38
CA VAL A 346 5.57 -7.01 3.53
C VAL A 346 5.17 -6.82 2.08
N LYS A 347 5.96 -6.01 1.38
CA LYS A 347 5.83 -5.74 -0.06
C LYS A 347 6.89 -6.53 -0.81
N GLY A 348 6.53 -7.16 -1.92
CA GLY A 348 7.48 -8.05 -2.61
C GLY A 348 7.80 -9.28 -1.76
N GLN A 349 6.75 -9.88 -1.17
CA GLN A 349 6.81 -11.00 -0.21
C GLN A 349 7.84 -12.08 -0.59
N TRP A 350 7.94 -12.44 -1.87
CA TRP A 350 8.84 -13.48 -2.38
C TRP A 350 10.33 -13.26 -2.07
N ASN A 351 10.76 -12.01 -1.85
CA ASN A 351 12.15 -11.72 -1.49
C ASN A 351 12.43 -11.86 0.00
N ILE A 352 11.37 -11.73 0.81
CA ILE A 352 11.45 -11.66 2.28
C ILE A 352 11.10 -13.01 2.90
N ILE A 353 9.99 -13.62 2.48
CA ILE A 353 9.46 -14.89 3.00
C ILE A 353 9.25 -15.83 1.83
N ARG A 354 10.06 -16.90 1.73
CA ARG A 354 9.95 -17.93 0.69
C ARG A 354 9.42 -19.26 1.22
N GLN A 355 9.59 -19.51 2.51
CA GLN A 355 9.25 -20.76 3.17
C GLN A 355 8.73 -20.48 4.59
N PRO A 356 8.02 -21.42 5.22
CA PRO A 356 7.41 -21.20 6.53
C PRO A 356 8.41 -20.79 7.62
N LYS A 357 9.63 -21.34 7.58
CA LYS A 357 10.71 -20.99 8.52
C LYS A 357 11.03 -19.50 8.52
N ASP A 358 10.93 -18.85 7.37
CA ASP A 358 11.23 -17.41 7.24
C ASP A 358 10.21 -16.57 8.01
N TRP A 359 8.93 -16.97 7.92
CA TRP A 359 7.85 -16.36 8.70
C TRP A 359 7.99 -16.65 10.19
N GLU A 360 8.30 -17.89 10.58
CA GLU A 360 8.53 -18.25 12.00
C GLU A 360 9.62 -17.37 12.62
N THR A 361 10.74 -17.17 11.92
CA THR A 361 11.84 -16.32 12.38
C THR A 361 11.40 -14.86 12.54
N ILE A 362 10.65 -14.29 11.59
CA ILE A 362 10.12 -12.92 11.70
C ILE A 362 9.09 -12.82 12.83
N SER A 363 8.12 -13.74 12.88
CA SER A 363 7.04 -13.72 13.88
C SER A 363 7.61 -13.85 15.30
N LYS A 364 8.60 -14.71 15.52
CA LYS A 364 9.27 -14.88 16.82
C LYS A 364 9.96 -13.59 17.29
N ALA A 365 10.52 -12.83 16.36
CA ALA A 365 11.17 -11.55 16.65
C ALA A 365 10.18 -10.39 16.88
N LEU A 366 8.92 -10.54 16.48
CA LEU A 366 7.86 -9.54 16.68
C LEU A 366 6.78 -10.10 17.65
N PRO A 367 7.06 -10.17 18.97
CA PRO A 367 6.19 -10.87 19.91
C PRO A 367 4.80 -10.21 20.07
N SER A 368 4.69 -8.90 19.85
CA SER A 368 3.44 -8.13 19.95
C SER A 368 2.73 -7.93 18.61
N LEU A 369 3.12 -8.68 17.58
CA LEU A 369 2.53 -8.55 16.25
C LEU A 369 1.06 -9.00 16.27
N GLU A 370 0.16 -8.14 15.82
CA GLU A 370 -1.29 -8.40 15.78
C GLU A 370 -1.82 -8.38 14.34
N GLU A 371 -1.14 -7.66 13.44
CA GLU A 371 -1.61 -7.36 12.09
C GLU A 371 -0.53 -7.63 11.04
N TRP A 372 -0.87 -8.40 10.01
CA TRP A 372 0.03 -8.71 8.90
C TRP A 372 -0.58 -8.35 7.55
N HIS A 373 0.15 -7.57 6.76
CA HIS A 373 -0.14 -7.26 5.36
C HIS A 373 0.91 -7.92 4.48
N GLY A 374 0.51 -8.82 3.58
CA GLY A 374 1.39 -9.48 2.62
C GLY A 374 0.97 -9.15 1.19
N THR A 375 1.92 -8.69 0.36
CA THR A 375 1.66 -8.37 -1.05
C THR A 375 2.73 -8.96 -1.96
N TYR A 376 2.29 -9.65 -3.01
CA TYR A 376 3.13 -10.12 -4.09
C TYR A 376 3.03 -9.18 -5.28
N ALA A 377 4.19 -8.79 -5.83
CA ALA A 377 4.24 -7.86 -6.98
C ALA A 377 3.66 -8.49 -8.26
N LYS A 378 3.92 -9.77 -8.49
CA LYS A 378 3.46 -10.51 -9.68
C LYS A 378 2.82 -11.84 -9.29
N PRO A 379 1.73 -12.24 -9.99
CA PRO A 379 1.11 -13.54 -9.78
C PRO A 379 2.05 -14.67 -10.24
N LYS A 380 2.31 -15.64 -9.37
CA LYS A 380 3.15 -16.82 -9.65
C LYS A 380 2.62 -18.02 -8.86
N SER A 381 2.82 -19.23 -9.37
CA SER A 381 2.47 -20.46 -8.65
C SER A 381 3.12 -20.51 -7.27
N LYS A 382 4.40 -20.16 -7.21
CA LYS A 382 5.20 -20.10 -5.98
C LYS A 382 4.62 -19.15 -4.93
N SER A 383 3.92 -18.08 -5.34
CA SER A 383 3.29 -17.15 -4.39
C SER A 383 2.19 -17.84 -3.59
N TYR A 384 1.27 -18.53 -4.28
CA TYR A 384 0.19 -19.31 -3.66
C TYR A 384 0.72 -20.46 -2.80
N LEU A 385 1.64 -21.27 -3.34
CA LEU A 385 2.18 -22.44 -2.66
C LEU A 385 2.97 -22.07 -1.39
N SER A 386 3.82 -21.05 -1.49
CA SER A 386 4.59 -20.55 -0.34
C SER A 386 3.69 -19.96 0.73
N MET A 387 2.71 -19.14 0.33
CA MET A 387 1.76 -18.54 1.28
C MET A 387 0.90 -19.60 1.95
N ALA A 388 0.43 -20.62 1.24
CA ALA A 388 -0.38 -21.70 1.82
C ALA A 388 0.36 -22.39 2.96
N ASN A 389 1.60 -22.83 2.71
CA ASN A 389 2.45 -23.45 3.73
C ASN A 389 2.77 -22.51 4.89
N THR A 390 2.80 -21.19 4.64
CA THR A 390 3.04 -20.19 5.69
C THR A 390 1.81 -19.98 6.56
N LEU A 391 0.61 -19.96 5.95
CA LEU A 391 -0.66 -19.80 6.66
C LEU A 391 -1.00 -20.99 7.58
N ASP A 392 -0.57 -22.19 7.23
CA ASP A 392 -0.70 -23.37 8.12
C ASP A 392 0.04 -23.19 9.45
N LYS A 393 1.01 -22.28 9.50
CA LYS A 393 1.79 -21.93 10.69
C LYS A 393 1.54 -20.48 11.15
N LEU A 394 0.39 -19.93 10.82
CA LEU A 394 0.02 -18.58 11.25
C LEU A 394 -0.10 -18.56 12.78
N ASP A 395 0.59 -17.61 13.41
CA ASP A 395 0.58 -17.46 14.86
C ASP A 395 -0.80 -16.94 15.34
N HIS A 396 -1.32 -17.51 16.42
CA HIS A 396 -2.62 -17.15 17.01
C HIS A 396 -2.71 -15.72 17.52
N LYS A 397 -1.56 -15.05 17.75
CA LYS A 397 -1.52 -13.62 18.08
C LYS A 397 -1.96 -12.72 16.91
N ILE A 398 -1.88 -13.20 15.67
CA ILE A 398 -2.34 -12.46 14.50
C ILE A 398 -3.87 -12.46 14.47
N THR A 399 -4.45 -11.28 14.59
CA THR A 399 -5.90 -11.07 14.54
C THR A 399 -6.35 -10.44 13.24
N LYS A 400 -5.44 -9.78 12.51
CA LYS A 400 -5.74 -9.08 11.26
C LYS A 400 -4.81 -9.53 10.14
N LEU A 401 -5.41 -10.02 9.05
CA LEU A 401 -4.67 -10.48 7.88
C LEU A 401 -5.14 -9.74 6.63
N ASN A 402 -4.21 -9.11 5.94
CA ASN A 402 -4.43 -8.51 4.62
C ASN A 402 -3.49 -9.16 3.59
N LEU A 403 -4.04 -9.86 2.61
CA LEU A 403 -3.25 -10.56 1.60
C LEU A 403 -3.65 -10.14 0.19
N CYS A 404 -2.70 -9.65 -0.60
CA CYS A 404 -2.85 -9.47 -2.05
C CYS A 404 -1.90 -10.43 -2.78
N LEU A 405 -2.46 -11.49 -3.35
CA LEU A 405 -1.71 -12.44 -4.18
C LEU A 405 -1.72 -12.07 -5.66
N GLU A 406 -2.78 -11.40 -6.10
CA GLU A 406 -2.97 -10.94 -7.47
C GLU A 406 -3.48 -9.50 -7.45
N CYS A 407 -2.60 -8.54 -7.73
CA CYS A 407 -2.96 -7.12 -7.70
C CYS A 407 -3.20 -6.54 -9.12
N ASP A 408 -3.28 -7.41 -10.13
CA ASP A 408 -3.70 -7.07 -11.50
C ASP A 408 -5.24 -7.14 -11.58
N TYR A 409 -5.91 -6.05 -11.96
CA TYR A 409 -7.38 -5.96 -12.04
C TYR A 409 -7.93 -6.10 -13.46
N ARG A 410 -7.13 -6.60 -14.42
CA ARG A 410 -7.61 -6.82 -15.79
C ARG A 410 -8.43 -8.09 -15.91
N ARG A 411 -9.38 -8.15 -16.84
CA ARG A 411 -10.14 -9.38 -17.11
C ARG A 411 -9.23 -10.53 -17.56
N GLU A 412 -9.52 -11.75 -17.10
CA GLU A 412 -8.88 -12.96 -17.63
C GLU A 412 -9.77 -13.61 -18.68
N ILE A 413 -9.20 -14.01 -19.82
CA ILE A 413 -9.94 -14.73 -20.86
C ILE A 413 -9.95 -16.24 -20.53
N THR A 414 -8.83 -16.77 -20.06
CA THR A 414 -8.65 -18.18 -19.68
C THR A 414 -7.88 -18.28 -18.37
N CYS A 415 -7.87 -19.47 -17.78
CA CYS A 415 -7.11 -19.73 -16.57
C CYS A 415 -5.59 -19.69 -16.86
N PRO A 416 -4.79 -18.87 -16.16
CA PRO A 416 -3.38 -18.73 -16.47
C PRO A 416 -2.57 -19.97 -16.04
N PRO A 417 -1.51 -20.35 -16.79
CA PRO A 417 -0.72 -21.56 -16.51
C PRO A 417 -0.11 -21.62 -15.11
N TYR A 418 0.24 -20.47 -14.53
CA TYR A 418 0.79 -20.45 -13.18
C TYR A 418 -0.24 -20.95 -12.15
N TYR A 419 -1.54 -20.72 -12.37
CA TYR A 419 -2.58 -21.12 -11.43
C TYR A 419 -2.99 -22.57 -11.63
N LEU A 420 -2.93 -23.10 -12.86
CA LEU A 420 -3.08 -24.54 -13.11
C LEU A 420 -2.11 -25.36 -12.25
N LYS A 421 -0.83 -24.93 -12.19
CA LYS A 421 0.19 -25.53 -11.31
C LYS A 421 -0.15 -25.44 -9.82
N VAL A 422 -0.95 -24.46 -9.40
CA VAL A 422 -1.41 -24.35 -8.01
C VAL A 422 -2.50 -25.39 -7.76
N CYS A 423 -3.50 -25.46 -8.64
CA CYS A 423 -4.61 -26.41 -8.55
C CYS A 423 -4.17 -27.88 -8.54
N GLU A 424 -3.08 -28.21 -9.23
CA GLU A 424 -2.46 -29.54 -9.22
C GLU A 424 -1.91 -29.95 -7.84
N GLN A 425 -1.57 -28.97 -6.99
CA GLN A 425 -0.90 -29.23 -5.71
C GLN A 425 -1.83 -29.00 -4.51
N ILE A 426 -2.61 -27.92 -4.55
CA ILE A 426 -3.45 -27.50 -3.42
C ILE A 426 -4.72 -26.82 -3.91
N HIS A 427 -5.75 -26.88 -3.06
CA HIS A 427 -6.87 -25.97 -3.16
C HIS A 427 -6.67 -24.78 -2.20
N TRP A 428 -6.21 -23.65 -2.76
CA TRP A 428 -5.84 -22.45 -1.99
C TRP A 428 -6.94 -21.98 -0.99
N CYS A 429 -8.21 -22.02 -1.41
CA CYS A 429 -9.36 -21.58 -0.61
C CYS A 429 -9.46 -22.29 0.75
N GLU A 430 -9.03 -23.54 0.82
CA GLU A 430 -9.09 -24.33 2.06
C GLU A 430 -8.08 -23.83 3.09
N ASN A 431 -6.85 -23.55 2.65
CA ASN A 431 -5.78 -23.07 3.52
C ASN A 431 -6.11 -21.67 4.03
N LEU A 432 -6.62 -20.80 3.15
CA LEU A 432 -7.08 -19.47 3.55
C LEU A 432 -8.23 -19.56 4.56
N ALA A 433 -9.18 -20.48 4.40
CA ALA A 433 -10.30 -20.67 5.31
C ALA A 433 -9.86 -21.13 6.70
N ARG A 434 -8.91 -22.08 6.79
CA ARG A 434 -8.35 -22.56 8.06
C ARG A 434 -7.60 -21.45 8.80
N ALA A 435 -6.84 -20.62 8.09
CA ALA A 435 -6.20 -19.45 8.69
C ALA A 435 -7.23 -18.44 9.19
N ALA A 436 -8.27 -18.17 8.39
CA ALA A 436 -9.29 -17.18 8.70
C ALA A 436 -10.16 -17.51 9.92
N SER A 437 -10.28 -18.79 10.32
CA SER A 437 -11.14 -19.17 11.46
C SER A 437 -10.66 -18.65 12.82
N HIS A 438 -9.42 -18.18 12.92
CA HIS A 438 -8.83 -17.65 14.16
C HIS A 438 -8.71 -16.12 14.17
N LEU A 439 -8.99 -15.46 13.04
CA LEU A 439 -8.84 -14.03 12.85
C LEU A 439 -10.04 -13.23 13.38
N GLU A 440 -9.82 -11.93 13.58
CA GLU A 440 -10.88 -10.94 13.74
C GLU A 440 -11.20 -10.23 12.42
N HIS A 441 -10.19 -10.01 11.57
CA HIS A 441 -10.34 -9.30 10.31
C HIS A 441 -9.56 -9.98 9.18
N LEU A 442 -10.25 -10.29 8.08
CA LEU A 442 -9.66 -10.79 6.85
C LEU A 442 -9.91 -9.81 5.70
N SER A 443 -8.83 -9.40 5.03
CA SER A 443 -8.85 -8.73 3.73
C SER A 443 -8.05 -9.58 2.74
N TYR A 444 -8.66 -9.97 1.62
CA TYR A 444 -8.02 -10.84 0.64
C TYR A 444 -8.28 -10.36 -0.80
N THR A 445 -7.22 -10.31 -1.60
CA THR A 445 -7.30 -10.06 -3.05
C THR A 445 -6.63 -11.21 -3.81
N GLY A 446 -7.42 -11.90 -4.63
CA GLY A 446 -6.95 -13.02 -5.44
C GLY A 446 -8.09 -13.98 -5.80
N ARG A 447 -7.75 -15.26 -6.01
CA ARG A 447 -8.71 -16.29 -6.40
C ARG A 447 -9.39 -16.94 -5.20
N VAL A 448 -10.71 -17.09 -5.28
CA VAL A 448 -11.49 -17.69 -4.19
C VAL A 448 -12.78 -18.28 -4.73
N CYS A 449 -13.17 -19.46 -4.24
CA CYS A 449 -14.43 -20.10 -4.55
C CYS A 449 -15.26 -20.35 -3.28
N HIS A 450 -16.48 -20.83 -3.47
CA HIS A 450 -17.43 -21.12 -2.41
C HIS A 450 -16.87 -21.99 -1.26
N SER A 451 -15.95 -22.92 -1.57
CA SER A 451 -15.35 -23.81 -0.57
C SER A 451 -14.61 -23.08 0.54
N PHE A 452 -14.14 -21.85 0.30
CA PHE A 452 -13.59 -20.99 1.35
C PHE A 452 -14.60 -20.83 2.50
N PHE A 453 -15.84 -20.44 2.20
CA PHE A 453 -16.86 -20.23 3.22
C PHE A 453 -17.37 -21.55 3.81
N ASP A 454 -17.50 -22.61 3.00
CA ASP A 454 -17.91 -23.93 3.49
C ASP A 454 -16.92 -24.48 4.53
N ILE A 455 -15.61 -24.34 4.27
CA ILE A 455 -14.56 -24.77 5.18
C ILE A 455 -14.46 -23.83 6.38
N LEU A 456 -14.52 -22.51 6.16
CA LEU A 456 -14.48 -21.53 7.24
C LEU A 456 -15.61 -21.79 8.25
N ALA A 457 -16.83 -22.04 7.77
CA ALA A 457 -17.97 -22.39 8.60
C ALA A 457 -17.70 -23.68 9.39
N ARG A 458 -17.14 -24.73 8.77
CA ARG A 458 -16.80 -25.99 9.45
C ARG A 458 -15.71 -25.83 10.52
N CYS A 459 -14.67 -25.05 10.24
CA CYS A 459 -13.55 -24.81 11.14
C CYS A 459 -13.89 -23.85 12.29
N THR A 460 -14.97 -23.08 12.18
CA THR A 460 -15.31 -22.02 13.15
C THR A 460 -16.35 -22.48 14.17
N ASN A 461 -16.09 -22.25 15.46
CA ASN A 461 -17.08 -22.45 16.51
C ASN A 461 -17.93 -21.17 16.71
N PRO A 462 -19.27 -21.23 16.55
CA PRO A 462 -20.13 -20.06 16.67
C PRO A 462 -20.11 -19.34 18.03
N ARG A 463 -19.66 -20.02 19.10
CA ARG A 463 -19.62 -19.45 20.46
C ARG A 463 -18.31 -18.72 20.76
N THR A 464 -17.24 -19.06 20.04
CA THR A 464 -15.89 -18.55 20.33
C THR A 464 -15.27 -17.80 19.16
N THR A 465 -15.95 -17.76 18.01
CA THR A 465 -15.50 -16.99 16.85
C THR A 465 -15.32 -15.52 17.20
N ARG A 466 -14.22 -14.95 16.72
CA ARG A 466 -13.91 -13.52 16.85
C ARG A 466 -13.95 -12.79 15.52
N LEU A 467 -14.27 -13.49 14.43
CA LEU A 467 -14.27 -12.95 13.09
C LEU A 467 -15.38 -11.90 12.97
N LYS A 468 -15.00 -10.64 12.74
CA LYS A 468 -15.90 -9.48 12.62
C LYS A 468 -16.03 -9.07 11.16
N THR A 469 -14.93 -9.01 10.43
CA THR A 469 -14.95 -8.50 9.05
C THR A 469 -14.31 -9.47 8.07
N ILE A 470 -14.99 -9.69 6.95
CA ILE A 470 -14.48 -10.43 5.79
C ILE A 470 -14.60 -9.53 4.57
N ASP A 471 -13.47 -9.21 3.94
CA ASP A 471 -13.39 -8.39 2.74
C ASP A 471 -12.61 -9.11 1.65
N ILE A 472 -13.28 -9.47 0.58
CA ILE A 472 -12.74 -10.29 -0.50
C ILE A 472 -12.86 -9.52 -1.81
N THR A 473 -11.72 -9.23 -2.43
CA THR A 473 -11.62 -8.76 -3.81
C THR A 473 -11.27 -9.95 -4.70
N VAL A 474 -12.28 -10.47 -5.37
CA VAL A 474 -12.21 -11.65 -6.24
C VAL A 474 -11.55 -11.25 -7.56
N LYS A 475 -10.47 -11.94 -7.92
CA LYS A 475 -9.85 -11.88 -9.24
C LYS A 475 -10.47 -12.90 -10.20
N ASN A 476 -10.68 -14.11 -9.72
CA ASN A 476 -11.39 -15.18 -10.40
C ASN A 476 -11.89 -16.21 -9.37
N CYS A 477 -12.84 -17.06 -9.75
CA CYS A 477 -13.32 -18.15 -8.90
C CYS A 477 -12.59 -19.46 -9.24
N CYS A 478 -12.19 -20.23 -8.22
CA CYS A 478 -11.64 -21.56 -8.44
C CYS A 478 -12.72 -22.51 -8.96
N ARG A 479 -12.36 -23.43 -9.87
CA ARG A 479 -13.29 -24.38 -10.50
C ARG A 479 -12.69 -25.78 -10.46
N GLN A 480 -13.50 -26.79 -10.13
CA GLN A 480 -13.03 -28.16 -9.91
C GLN A 480 -12.83 -28.96 -11.21
N ASN A 481 -13.45 -28.54 -12.32
CA ASN A 481 -13.42 -29.29 -13.58
C ASN A 481 -12.40 -28.71 -14.57
N ALA A 482 -11.46 -29.55 -15.04
CA ALA A 482 -10.42 -29.18 -16.00
C ALA A 482 -10.95 -28.71 -17.37
N GLN A 483 -12.17 -29.12 -17.74
CA GLN A 483 -12.86 -28.63 -18.95
C GLN A 483 -13.18 -27.13 -18.92
N TRP A 484 -13.02 -26.47 -17.77
CA TRP A 484 -13.35 -25.06 -17.56
C TRP A 484 -12.13 -24.15 -17.56
N ASN A 485 -10.96 -24.70 -17.88
CA ASN A 485 -9.71 -23.93 -18.03
C ASN A 485 -9.79 -22.90 -19.17
N GLU A 486 -10.76 -23.06 -20.07
CA GLU A 486 -11.07 -22.15 -21.18
C GLU A 486 -11.95 -20.95 -20.76
N SER A 487 -12.50 -20.95 -19.55
CA SER A 487 -13.37 -19.87 -19.05
C SER A 487 -12.59 -18.91 -18.15
N GLY A 488 -12.88 -17.63 -18.34
CA GLY A 488 -12.15 -16.52 -17.75
C GLY A 488 -12.81 -15.96 -16.50
N SER A 489 -12.64 -14.66 -16.29
CA SER A 489 -13.40 -13.85 -15.35
C SER A 489 -14.16 -12.76 -16.08
N GLY A 490 -15.10 -12.11 -15.40
CA GLY A 490 -15.74 -10.88 -15.89
C GLY A 490 -17.23 -11.00 -16.17
N ILE A 491 -17.83 -9.83 -16.41
CA ILE A 491 -19.29 -9.64 -16.48
C ILE A 491 -19.94 -10.26 -17.72
N THR A 492 -19.15 -10.63 -18.73
CA THR A 492 -19.62 -11.29 -19.95
C THR A 492 -19.52 -12.82 -19.88
N ASP A 493 -18.88 -13.37 -18.84
CA ASP A 493 -18.71 -14.81 -18.68
C ASP A 493 -19.74 -15.33 -17.66
N MET A 494 -20.82 -15.95 -18.16
CA MET A 494 -21.88 -16.48 -17.30
C MET A 494 -21.43 -17.57 -16.35
N HIS A 495 -20.36 -18.29 -16.68
CA HIS A 495 -19.81 -19.29 -15.77
C HIS A 495 -19.10 -18.62 -14.59
N PHE A 496 -18.42 -17.49 -14.83
CA PHE A 496 -17.86 -16.67 -13.75
C PHE A 496 -18.98 -16.10 -12.86
N ILE A 497 -20.05 -15.57 -13.46
CA ILE A 497 -21.20 -15.04 -12.73
C ILE A 497 -21.85 -16.12 -11.85
N GLY A 498 -22.08 -17.32 -12.39
CA GLY A 498 -22.59 -18.44 -11.61
C GLY A 498 -21.65 -18.86 -10.47
N ALA A 499 -20.33 -18.89 -10.71
CA ALA A 499 -19.36 -19.20 -9.66
C ALA A 499 -19.30 -18.11 -8.58
N PHE A 500 -19.44 -16.84 -8.96
CA PHE A 500 -19.53 -15.70 -8.03
C PHE A 500 -20.79 -15.77 -7.19
N GLU A 501 -21.93 -16.13 -7.77
CA GLU A 501 -23.18 -16.38 -7.03
C GLU A 501 -23.00 -17.49 -5.99
N GLN A 502 -22.40 -18.62 -6.36
CA GLN A 502 -22.14 -19.72 -5.42
C GLN A 502 -21.21 -19.30 -4.27
N LEU A 503 -20.23 -18.45 -4.55
CA LEU A 503 -19.37 -17.84 -3.53
C LEU A 503 -20.18 -16.96 -2.57
N VAL A 504 -21.07 -16.11 -3.10
CA VAL A 504 -21.96 -15.25 -2.29
C VAL A 504 -22.90 -16.08 -1.43
N LEU A 505 -23.60 -17.06 -2.01
CA LEU A 505 -24.52 -17.96 -1.29
C LEU A 505 -23.83 -18.68 -0.14
N SER A 506 -22.61 -19.19 -0.38
CA SER A 506 -21.84 -19.88 0.67
C SER A 506 -21.35 -18.90 1.74
N GLY A 507 -21.01 -17.67 1.36
CA GLY A 507 -20.76 -16.57 2.29
C GLY A 507 -21.95 -16.29 3.21
N ILE A 508 -23.16 -16.20 2.65
CA ILE A 508 -24.40 -16.01 3.40
C ILE A 508 -24.63 -17.19 4.36
N ARG A 509 -24.55 -18.44 3.86
CA ARG A 509 -24.71 -19.65 4.69
C ARG A 509 -23.72 -19.68 5.85
N ALA A 510 -22.47 -19.28 5.63
CA ALA A 510 -21.46 -19.23 6.68
C ALA A 510 -21.82 -18.25 7.82
N LEU A 511 -22.58 -17.19 7.54
CA LEU A 511 -23.05 -16.25 8.58
C LEU A 511 -23.90 -16.94 9.66
N GLU A 512 -24.54 -18.07 9.37
CA GLU A 512 -25.29 -18.85 10.37
C GLU A 512 -24.40 -19.23 11.56
N ARG A 513 -23.14 -19.55 11.27
CA ARG A 513 -22.10 -19.87 12.26
C ARG A 513 -21.28 -18.65 12.65
N LEU A 514 -21.01 -17.74 11.72
CA LEU A 514 -20.21 -16.54 11.93
C LEU A 514 -21.06 -15.41 12.52
N LYS A 515 -21.51 -15.59 13.77
CA LYS A 515 -22.47 -14.69 14.44
C LYS A 515 -21.94 -13.28 14.69
N THR A 516 -20.63 -13.14 14.86
CA THR A 516 -19.96 -11.87 15.13
C THR A 516 -19.63 -11.06 13.88
N VAL A 517 -19.83 -11.62 12.68
CA VAL A 517 -19.52 -10.92 11.43
C VAL A 517 -20.53 -9.81 11.20
N ASP A 518 -20.05 -8.57 11.23
CA ASP A 518 -20.82 -7.34 11.00
C ASP A 518 -20.59 -6.77 9.59
N LEU A 519 -19.47 -7.13 8.96
CA LEU A 519 -19.13 -6.78 7.59
C LEU A 519 -18.71 -8.01 6.78
N LEU A 520 -19.48 -8.31 5.74
CA LEU A 520 -19.10 -9.24 4.68
C LEU A 520 -19.14 -8.51 3.35
N ARG A 521 -17.97 -8.35 2.73
CA ARG A 521 -17.83 -7.75 1.40
C ARG A 521 -17.17 -8.76 0.46
N ILE A 522 -17.80 -9.01 -0.68
CA ILE A 522 -17.25 -9.80 -1.78
C ILE A 522 -17.40 -8.93 -3.02
N ARG A 523 -16.31 -8.63 -3.73
CA ARG A 523 -16.37 -7.75 -4.92
C ARG A 523 -15.44 -8.26 -6.01
N TYR A 524 -15.88 -8.14 -7.24
CA TYR A 524 -15.03 -8.24 -8.41
C TYR A 524 -14.63 -6.83 -8.86
N VAL A 525 -13.40 -6.68 -9.34
CA VAL A 525 -12.93 -5.41 -9.91
C VAL A 525 -12.27 -5.72 -11.23
N ASP A 526 -12.87 -5.19 -12.30
CA ASP A 526 -12.31 -5.15 -13.64
C ASP A 526 -12.16 -3.69 -14.06
N LEU A 527 -10.92 -3.24 -14.21
CA LEU A 527 -10.59 -1.87 -14.63
C LEU A 527 -10.74 -1.69 -16.15
N ASP A 528 -10.73 -2.78 -16.91
CA ASP A 528 -10.89 -2.76 -18.37
C ASP A 528 -12.35 -3.00 -18.78
N SER A 529 -13.25 -3.18 -17.79
CA SER A 529 -14.67 -3.38 -18.05
C SER A 529 -15.24 -2.19 -18.84
N PRO A 530 -15.99 -2.43 -19.92
CA PRO A 530 -16.65 -1.34 -20.65
C PRO A 530 -17.71 -0.63 -19.79
N VAL A 531 -18.17 -1.28 -18.71
CA VAL A 531 -19.20 -0.78 -17.80
C VAL A 531 -18.82 -1.08 -16.34
N PRO A 532 -17.80 -0.41 -15.77
CA PRO A 532 -17.29 -0.68 -14.41
C PRO A 532 -18.36 -0.66 -13.29
N PRO A 533 -19.42 0.18 -13.34
CA PRO A 533 -20.50 0.13 -12.36
C PRO A 533 -21.23 -1.23 -12.27
N LEU A 534 -21.16 -2.06 -13.30
CA LEU A 534 -21.77 -3.40 -13.31
C LEU A 534 -20.85 -4.50 -12.77
N ASN A 535 -19.63 -4.18 -12.32
CA ASN A 535 -18.76 -5.17 -11.70
C ASN A 535 -19.47 -5.77 -10.46
N PRO A 536 -19.63 -7.11 -10.38
CA PRO A 536 -20.44 -7.73 -9.34
C PRO A 536 -19.81 -7.53 -7.98
N TYR A 537 -20.66 -7.21 -7.01
CA TYR A 537 -20.28 -7.13 -5.60
C TYR A 537 -21.44 -7.56 -4.73
N PHE A 538 -21.15 -7.94 -3.49
CA PHE A 538 -22.11 -8.26 -2.45
C PHE A 538 -21.59 -7.65 -1.15
N LEU A 539 -22.46 -6.95 -0.43
CA LEU A 539 -22.10 -6.26 0.81
C LEU A 539 -23.21 -6.45 1.84
N VAL A 540 -22.84 -7.04 2.98
CA VAL A 540 -23.60 -6.99 4.23
C VAL A 540 -22.86 -6.07 5.19
N ARG A 541 -23.55 -5.06 5.71
CA ARG A 541 -23.01 -4.11 6.70
C ARG A 541 -24.15 -3.41 7.45
N ASP A 542 -24.01 -3.25 8.76
CA ASP A 542 -24.90 -2.43 9.61
C ASP A 542 -26.39 -2.84 9.46
N GLY A 543 -26.68 -4.14 9.34
CA GLY A 543 -28.05 -4.65 9.13
C GLY A 543 -28.59 -4.49 7.71
N TRP A 544 -27.79 -4.00 6.78
CA TRP A 544 -28.16 -3.80 5.39
C TRP A 544 -27.40 -4.72 4.45
N CYS A 545 -28.07 -5.11 3.37
CA CYS A 545 -27.51 -5.85 2.25
C CYS A 545 -27.63 -5.05 0.95
N SER A 546 -26.64 -5.16 0.06
CA SER A 546 -26.61 -4.51 -1.26
C SER A 546 -25.70 -5.28 -2.23
N GLY A 547 -25.84 -5.01 -3.52
CA GLY A 547 -25.06 -5.63 -4.59
C GLY A 547 -25.87 -6.66 -5.38
N VAL A 548 -25.22 -7.72 -5.83
CA VAL A 548 -25.86 -8.76 -6.64
C VAL A 548 -26.95 -9.48 -5.85
N TRP A 549 -28.04 -9.82 -6.53
CA TRP A 549 -29.13 -10.58 -5.94
C TRP A 549 -29.70 -11.61 -6.93
N SER A 550 -30.28 -12.65 -6.36
CA SER A 550 -31.12 -13.67 -7.00
C SER A 550 -32.16 -14.13 -5.98
N GLU A 551 -33.18 -14.85 -6.42
CA GLU A 551 -34.19 -15.43 -5.55
C GLU A 551 -33.53 -16.30 -4.45
N GLN A 552 -32.52 -17.09 -4.83
CA GLN A 552 -31.75 -17.91 -3.89
C GLN A 552 -30.99 -17.07 -2.84
N ILE A 553 -30.37 -15.97 -3.26
CA ILE A 553 -29.67 -15.05 -2.34
C ILE A 553 -30.65 -14.41 -1.35
N LEU A 554 -31.83 -13.99 -1.83
CA LEU A 554 -32.87 -13.38 -1.00
C LEU A 554 -33.42 -14.37 0.03
N GLU A 555 -33.72 -15.60 -0.40
CA GLU A 555 -34.21 -16.67 0.48
C GLU A 555 -33.16 -17.04 1.56
N GLU A 556 -31.90 -17.19 1.17
CA GLU A 556 -30.84 -17.57 2.10
C GLU A 556 -30.50 -16.46 3.10
N ILE A 557 -30.48 -15.19 2.69
CA ILE A 557 -30.24 -14.10 3.65
C ILE A 557 -31.38 -14.03 4.68
N HIS A 558 -32.63 -14.23 4.22
CA HIS A 558 -33.80 -14.18 5.09
C HIS A 558 -33.77 -15.33 6.10
N ARG A 559 -33.34 -16.52 5.67
CA ARG A 559 -33.15 -17.69 6.54
C ARG A 559 -32.06 -17.47 7.59
N VAL A 560 -30.90 -16.96 7.19
CA VAL A 560 -29.69 -16.92 8.05
C VAL A 560 -29.63 -15.66 8.93
N ARG A 561 -30.15 -14.55 8.43
CA ARG A 561 -30.16 -13.23 9.08
C ARG A 561 -31.47 -12.50 8.75
N PRO A 562 -32.59 -12.89 9.37
CA PRO A 562 -33.91 -12.32 9.07
C PRO A 562 -34.02 -10.81 9.34
N ASN A 563 -33.13 -10.26 10.17
CA ASN A 563 -33.07 -8.83 10.47
C ASN A 563 -32.38 -7.99 9.39
N ILE A 564 -31.67 -8.62 8.45
CA ILE A 564 -30.98 -7.92 7.37
C ILE A 564 -31.96 -7.58 6.26
N ARG A 565 -31.91 -6.35 5.76
CA ARG A 565 -32.75 -5.87 4.65
C ARG A 565 -31.90 -5.48 3.44
N PHE A 566 -32.39 -5.75 2.25
CA PHE A 566 -31.80 -5.22 1.02
C PHE A 566 -32.16 -3.73 0.87
N LYS A 567 -31.17 -2.88 0.58
CA LYS A 567 -31.37 -1.42 0.45
C LYS A 567 -32.23 -1.04 -0.75
N GLU A 568 -32.06 -1.77 -1.84
CA GLU A 568 -32.75 -1.58 -3.11
C GLU A 568 -32.68 -2.91 -3.86
N ILE A 569 -33.70 -3.23 -4.66
CA ILE A 569 -33.76 -4.42 -5.50
C ILE A 569 -34.12 -3.94 -6.90
N VAL A 570 -33.14 -3.94 -7.81
CA VAL A 570 -33.35 -3.56 -9.21
C VAL A 570 -33.41 -4.82 -10.05
N ASP A 571 -34.53 -5.01 -10.76
CA ASP A 571 -34.78 -6.18 -11.61
C ASP A 571 -34.03 -6.14 -12.94
N SER A 572 -33.77 -4.95 -13.50
CA SER A 572 -33.11 -4.79 -14.79
C SER A 572 -32.28 -3.53 -14.85
N PHE A 573 -31.19 -3.58 -15.60
CA PHE A 573 -30.41 -2.40 -15.96
C PHE A 573 -30.82 -1.73 -17.27
N GLY A 574 -32.03 -2.01 -17.75
CA GLY A 574 -32.53 -1.46 -19.01
C GLY A 574 -31.99 -2.17 -20.24
N GLU A 575 -32.13 -1.55 -21.40
CA GLU A 575 -31.75 -2.14 -22.69
C GLU A 575 -30.24 -2.07 -22.94
N VAL A 576 -29.69 -3.16 -23.51
CA VAL A 576 -28.31 -3.26 -23.97
C VAL A 576 -28.29 -3.13 -25.48
N GLY A 577 -27.61 -2.11 -25.97
CA GLY A 577 -27.29 -1.92 -27.38
C GLY A 577 -25.79 -2.03 -27.64
N TYR A 578 -25.42 -2.09 -28.91
CA TYR A 578 -24.04 -1.91 -29.36
C TYR A 578 -24.00 -0.70 -30.28
N ASN A 579 -22.97 0.14 -30.14
CA ASN A 579 -22.75 1.22 -31.09
C ASN A 579 -22.13 0.71 -32.40
N LYS A 580 -21.98 1.61 -33.38
CA LYS A 580 -21.40 1.29 -34.69
C LYS A 580 -19.97 0.77 -34.60
N GLU A 581 -19.27 1.09 -33.50
CA GLU A 581 -17.91 0.65 -33.18
C GLU A 581 -17.88 -0.67 -32.38
N GLY A 582 -19.02 -1.36 -32.20
CA GLY A 582 -19.11 -2.63 -31.47
C GLY A 582 -18.95 -2.51 -29.95
N ARG A 583 -18.94 -1.29 -29.39
CA ARG A 583 -18.93 -1.06 -27.94
C ARG A 583 -20.33 -1.19 -27.36
N LEU A 584 -20.39 -1.81 -26.18
CA LEU A 584 -21.60 -1.97 -25.41
C LEU A 584 -22.12 -0.60 -24.92
N ILE A 585 -23.34 -0.26 -25.27
CA ILE A 585 -24.08 0.90 -24.77
C ILE A 585 -25.23 0.37 -23.93
N ILE A 586 -25.37 0.89 -22.70
CA ILE A 586 -26.57 0.68 -21.90
C ILE A 586 -27.46 1.92 -22.09
N SER A 587 -28.76 1.70 -22.31
CA SER A 587 -29.77 2.74 -22.55
C SER A 587 -29.60 3.96 -21.61
N PRO A 588 -29.83 5.20 -22.11
CA PRO A 588 -29.59 6.44 -21.35
C PRO A 588 -30.39 6.59 -20.03
N ASP A 589 -31.37 5.73 -19.80
CA ASP A 589 -32.17 5.69 -18.56
C ASP A 589 -31.50 4.87 -17.43
N PHE A 590 -30.36 4.23 -17.70
CA PHE A 590 -29.58 3.47 -16.72
C PHE A 590 -28.37 4.26 -16.18
N PRO A 591 -28.27 4.45 -14.86
CA PRO A 591 -28.85 5.60 -14.21
C PRO A 591 -27.83 6.74 -14.08
N LYS A 592 -28.37 7.95 -13.92
CA LYS A 592 -27.63 9.14 -13.42
C LYS A 592 -27.14 8.95 -11.97
N SER A 593 -27.57 7.88 -11.28
CA SER A 593 -27.18 7.47 -9.92
C SER A 593 -26.56 6.05 -9.92
N ARG A 594 -25.77 5.73 -8.89
CA ARG A 594 -25.08 4.43 -8.76
C ARG A 594 -26.07 3.32 -8.41
N VAL A 595 -26.23 2.30 -9.27
CA VAL A 595 -27.02 1.10 -8.95
C VAL A 595 -26.47 0.42 -7.71
N LEU A 596 -27.32 0.31 -6.67
CA LEU A 596 -26.94 -0.28 -5.40
C LEU A 596 -27.12 -1.80 -5.39
N SER A 597 -28.08 -2.36 -6.13
CA SER A 597 -28.24 -3.81 -6.22
C SER A 597 -28.73 -4.24 -7.59
N LEU A 598 -28.24 -5.38 -8.09
CA LEU A 598 -28.53 -5.85 -9.45
C LEU A 598 -28.86 -7.34 -9.51
N LYS A 599 -29.93 -7.70 -10.24
CA LYS A 599 -30.28 -9.11 -10.44
C LYS A 599 -29.24 -9.82 -11.32
N LEU A 600 -28.73 -10.96 -10.86
CA LEU A 600 -27.69 -11.74 -11.56
C LEU A 600 -28.11 -12.19 -12.96
N ALA A 601 -29.40 -12.46 -13.18
CA ALA A 601 -29.93 -12.86 -14.49
C ALA A 601 -29.66 -11.82 -15.60
N ASN A 602 -29.49 -10.53 -15.25
CA ASN A 602 -29.23 -9.50 -16.26
C ASN A 602 -27.84 -9.62 -16.90
N TYR A 603 -26.87 -10.28 -16.26
CA TYR A 603 -25.56 -10.52 -16.88
C TYR A 603 -25.66 -11.38 -18.15
N ALA A 604 -26.73 -12.18 -18.31
CA ALA A 604 -26.99 -12.93 -19.53
C ALA A 604 -27.17 -12.01 -20.75
N MET A 605 -27.67 -10.78 -20.55
CA MET A 605 -27.78 -9.78 -21.62
C MET A 605 -26.42 -9.28 -22.11
N LEU A 606 -25.36 -9.42 -21.30
CA LEU A 606 -23.99 -9.01 -21.63
C LEU A 606 -23.17 -10.15 -22.25
N ALA A 607 -23.56 -11.40 -21.99
CA ALA A 607 -22.87 -12.58 -22.47
C ALA A 607 -23.04 -12.80 -23.98
N GLY A 608 -24.06 -12.20 -24.60
CA GLY A 608 -24.43 -12.32 -26.00
C GLY A 608 -23.68 -11.39 -26.97
N GLY A 609 -22.39 -11.13 -26.75
CA GLY A 609 -21.58 -10.38 -27.72
C GLY A 609 -21.57 -11.10 -29.07
N ILE A 610 -21.99 -10.39 -30.13
CA ILE A 610 -22.02 -10.87 -31.51
C ILE A 610 -20.71 -11.59 -31.85
N THR A 611 -20.78 -12.88 -32.15
CA THR A 611 -19.77 -13.61 -32.91
C THR A 611 -19.72 -12.94 -34.28
N ILE A 612 -18.76 -12.03 -34.49
CA ILE A 612 -18.40 -11.61 -35.83
C ILE A 612 -17.65 -12.81 -36.43
N LEU A 613 -18.38 -13.62 -37.21
CA LEU A 613 -17.81 -14.60 -38.13
C LEU A 613 -17.09 -13.89 -39.28
#